data_AF-A0A1X7J7G0-F1
#
_entry.id   AF-A0A1X7J7G0-F1
#
_cell.length_a   1.000
_cell.length_b   1.000
_cell.length_c   1.000
_cell.angle_alpha   90.00
_cell.angle_beta   90.00
_cell.angle_gamma   90.00
#
_symmetry.space_group_name_H-M   'P 1'
#
loop_
_entity.id
_entity.type
_entity.pdbx_description
1 polymer ?
#
loop_
_entity_poly.entity_id
_entity_poly.type
_entity_poly.pdbx_seq_one_letter_code
_entity_poly.pdbx_strand_id
1 'polypeptide(L)'
;MNYKKISIASVAVGMFAAGAAFAQNAEIATWSGFRKGAASFTFDDGAPSQVSDAAPVFDKYGYKGTFNLVYNWNPNWSGFQGMADNGHEIASHSNSHGQNMSGEEASSKQNINGKIKQKYGIITVAYPNCNVPNESAVKSNYIVGRICNGSWKGMSDEMGKDGPSNWAQTPATMTGAEGQIKSTNDFTGRMQKVIQSNGWAAFLTHGFQGKNNGNATYSPTDLGAIEGALKWAKENDKDIWVAPMGFVAMYIKERNASKIEPQDGGAANTMTFELKHSIADNISKYDYPLSIKVKTDWTKVEVTQSDAKLESKVDGGYVYFDAVPNAGKIVVKNANAAAESSSSAEPPASSSSSEPAVSSSSTTALPMQSLDGRHLAAYVDASGYITVQNAQGLNITVFNSLGNVVRTTKGIGMLQKVYTGAKGMYVVKIGNRAWTMNIK
;
A
#
# COMPACT_ATOMS: atom_id res chain seq x y z
N MET A 1 19.21 62.26 -33.96
CA MET A 1 18.42 61.06 -33.63
C MET A 1 19.36 60.00 -33.09
N ASN A 2 19.38 59.76 -31.78
CA ASN A 2 20.13 58.69 -31.14
C ASN A 2 19.13 57.77 -30.44
N TYR A 3 18.85 56.61 -31.03
CA TYR A 3 18.02 55.59 -30.39
C TYR A 3 18.93 54.61 -29.64
N LYS A 4 18.89 54.68 -28.30
CA LYS A 4 19.48 53.66 -27.43
C LYS A 4 18.64 52.38 -27.55
N LYS A 5 19.28 51.26 -27.89
CA LYS A 5 18.70 49.92 -27.75
C LYS A 5 18.62 49.59 -26.26
N ILE A 6 17.40 49.39 -25.74
CA ILE A 6 17.18 48.78 -24.42
C ILE A 6 17.07 47.28 -24.65
N SER A 7 18.01 46.52 -24.08
CA SER A 7 17.94 45.05 -24.03
C SER A 7 16.91 44.64 -22.99
N ILE A 8 15.87 43.93 -23.41
CA ILE A 8 14.93 43.24 -22.52
C ILE A 8 15.57 41.89 -22.18
N ALA A 9 16.29 41.84 -21.07
CA ALA A 9 16.87 40.61 -20.53
C ALA A 9 16.57 40.53 -19.03
N SER A 10 15.29 40.42 -18.67
CA SER A 10 14.90 40.28 -17.26
C SER A 10 13.43 39.86 -17.09
N VAL A 11 13.05 38.66 -17.56
CA VAL A 11 11.78 38.01 -17.16
C VAL A 11 11.94 36.52 -16.78
N ALA A 12 13.04 35.84 -17.16
CA ALA A 12 13.17 34.40 -16.90
C ALA A 12 13.65 33.99 -15.48
N VAL A 13 14.06 34.93 -14.62
CA VAL A 13 14.67 34.62 -13.31
C VAL A 13 13.64 34.54 -12.17
N GLY A 14 12.44 35.12 -12.33
CA GLY A 14 11.40 35.14 -11.29
C GLY A 14 10.62 33.83 -11.12
N MET A 15 10.47 33.04 -12.19
CA MET A 15 9.74 31.76 -12.13
C MET A 15 10.56 30.63 -11.49
N PHE A 16 11.90 30.69 -11.58
CA PHE A 16 12.79 29.72 -10.93
C PHE A 16 12.71 29.78 -9.41
N ALA A 17 12.57 30.97 -8.83
CA ALA A 17 12.55 31.12 -7.36
C ALA A 17 11.25 30.61 -6.72
N ALA A 18 10.09 30.78 -7.39
CA ALA A 18 8.81 30.33 -6.86
C ALA A 18 8.68 28.80 -6.91
N GLY A 19 8.99 28.15 -8.03
CA GLY A 19 8.93 26.69 -8.15
C GLY A 19 9.91 25.95 -7.22
N ALA A 20 11.12 26.49 -7.05
CA ALA A 20 12.12 25.94 -6.16
C ALA A 20 11.79 26.12 -4.67
N ALA A 21 11.07 27.18 -4.28
CA ALA A 21 10.67 27.42 -2.89
C ALA A 21 9.57 26.46 -2.40
N PHE A 22 8.74 25.92 -3.29
CA PHE A 22 7.64 25.01 -2.92
C PHE A 22 8.03 23.53 -2.84
N ALA A 23 8.96 23.03 -3.66
CA ALA A 23 9.47 21.66 -3.49
C ALA A 23 10.27 21.46 -2.18
N GLN A 24 10.81 22.54 -1.60
CA GLN A 24 11.42 22.50 -0.26
C GLN A 24 10.39 22.25 0.87
N ASN A 25 9.09 22.21 0.55
CA ASN A 25 8.01 22.04 1.53
C ASN A 25 7.23 20.72 1.39
N ALA A 26 7.73 19.77 0.58
CA ALA A 26 7.16 18.44 0.43
C ALA A 26 8.03 17.39 1.14
N GLU A 27 7.41 16.47 1.87
CA GLU A 27 8.10 15.43 2.64
C GLU A 27 7.48 14.06 2.36
N ILE A 28 8.34 13.05 2.19
CA ILE A 28 7.92 11.64 2.12
C ILE A 28 7.94 11.08 3.55
N ALA A 29 6.84 10.45 3.96
CA ALA A 29 6.72 9.89 5.31
C ALA A 29 7.72 8.75 5.54
N THR A 30 8.26 8.65 6.76
CA THR A 30 9.07 7.49 7.16
C THR A 30 8.25 6.20 7.09
N TRP A 31 7.01 6.22 7.60
CA TRP A 31 6.07 5.11 7.51
C TRP A 31 4.78 5.58 6.85
N SER A 32 4.09 4.69 6.14
CA SER A 32 2.84 5.02 5.46
C SER A 32 1.85 5.72 6.39
N GLY A 33 1.24 6.80 5.92
CA GLY A 33 0.31 7.64 6.68
C GLY A 33 0.97 8.48 7.78
N PHE A 34 2.27 8.76 7.71
CA PHE A 34 3.02 9.53 8.73
C PHE A 34 2.97 8.92 10.14
N ARG A 35 2.84 7.59 10.19
CA ARG A 35 2.98 6.80 11.42
C ARG A 35 4.42 6.84 11.91
N LYS A 36 4.62 6.42 13.16
CA LYS A 36 5.91 6.47 13.87
C LYS A 36 6.59 5.13 13.97
N GLY A 37 5.95 4.03 13.62
CA GLY A 37 6.60 2.72 13.55
C GLY A 37 5.90 1.81 12.56
N ALA A 38 6.52 0.68 12.25
CA ALA A 38 5.89 -0.39 11.48
C ALA A 38 5.94 -1.74 12.20
N ALA A 39 4.98 -2.60 11.90
CA ALA A 39 4.95 -3.98 12.35
C ALA A 39 4.51 -4.91 11.22
N SER A 40 5.15 -6.08 11.10
CA SER A 40 4.77 -7.10 10.13
C SER A 40 4.56 -8.45 10.81
N PHE A 41 3.39 -9.03 10.63
CA PHE A 41 3.09 -10.37 11.12
C PHE A 41 3.28 -11.36 9.98
N THR A 42 4.16 -12.33 10.21
CA THR A 42 4.52 -13.35 9.22
C THR A 42 4.15 -14.74 9.76
N PHE A 43 3.65 -15.58 8.86
CA PHE A 43 3.17 -16.93 9.16
C PHE A 43 3.88 -17.94 8.27
N ASP A 44 4.45 -19.00 8.84
CA ASP A 44 5.23 -20.01 8.12
C ASP A 44 4.43 -21.27 7.83
N ASP A 45 4.95 -22.11 6.94
CA ASP A 45 4.46 -23.48 6.67
C ASP A 45 3.12 -23.63 5.93
N GLY A 46 2.39 -22.54 5.69
CA GLY A 46 1.13 -22.58 4.94
C GLY A 46 0.03 -23.39 5.62
N ALA A 47 -0.09 -23.25 6.94
CA ALA A 47 -1.04 -23.99 7.76
C ALA A 47 -2.52 -23.75 7.34
N PRO A 48 -3.41 -24.75 7.44
CA PRO A 48 -4.85 -24.53 7.22
C PRO A 48 -5.44 -23.45 8.11
N SER A 49 -5.03 -23.40 9.39
CA SER A 49 -5.45 -22.41 10.37
C SER A 49 -5.08 -20.95 10.02
N GLN A 50 -4.09 -20.75 9.16
CA GLN A 50 -3.78 -19.41 8.66
C GLN A 50 -4.87 -18.86 7.74
N VAL A 51 -5.49 -19.74 6.95
CA VAL A 51 -6.62 -19.39 6.09
C VAL A 51 -7.91 -19.29 6.90
N SER A 52 -8.20 -20.28 7.74
CA SER A 52 -9.49 -20.36 8.45
C SER A 52 -9.61 -19.45 9.66
N ASP A 53 -8.49 -19.07 10.29
CA ASP A 53 -8.51 -18.35 11.56
C ASP A 53 -7.71 -17.03 11.51
N ALA A 54 -6.46 -17.06 11.04
CA ALA A 54 -5.62 -15.85 11.05
C ALA A 54 -6.13 -14.77 10.08
N ALA A 55 -6.39 -15.11 8.81
CA ALA A 55 -6.84 -14.13 7.82
C ALA A 55 -8.11 -13.40 8.27
N PRO A 56 -9.18 -14.09 8.73
CA PRO A 56 -10.38 -13.42 9.26
C PRO A 56 -10.11 -12.48 10.44
N VAL A 57 -9.19 -12.85 11.35
CA VAL A 57 -8.81 -11.99 12.48
C VAL A 57 -8.11 -10.73 11.99
N PHE A 58 -7.20 -10.82 11.02
CA PHE A 58 -6.55 -9.65 10.43
C PHE A 58 -7.54 -8.76 9.69
N ASP A 59 -8.42 -9.36 8.89
CA ASP A 59 -9.45 -8.68 8.12
C ASP A 59 -10.42 -7.90 8.99
N LYS A 60 -10.79 -8.45 10.15
CA LYS A 60 -11.63 -7.79 11.14
C LYS A 60 -11.10 -6.41 11.55
N TYR A 61 -9.78 -6.22 11.60
CA TYR A 61 -9.13 -4.95 11.95
C TYR A 61 -8.64 -4.16 10.73
N GLY A 62 -8.83 -4.68 9.51
CA GLY A 62 -8.39 -4.09 8.25
C GLY A 62 -6.88 -4.23 7.97
N TYR A 63 -6.17 -5.05 8.76
CA TYR A 63 -4.75 -5.30 8.59
C TYR A 63 -4.47 -6.50 7.69
N LYS A 64 -3.25 -6.60 7.18
CA LYS A 64 -2.81 -7.71 6.32
C LYS A 64 -1.46 -8.23 6.80
N GLY A 65 -1.32 -9.56 6.82
CA GLY A 65 -0.07 -10.28 7.12
C GLY A 65 0.58 -10.94 5.90
N THR A 66 1.75 -11.54 6.13
CA THR A 66 2.53 -12.30 5.13
C THR A 66 2.51 -13.79 5.44
N PHE A 67 2.17 -14.63 4.48
CA PHE A 67 2.03 -16.09 4.63
C PHE A 67 3.03 -16.80 3.72
N ASN A 68 4.00 -17.47 4.32
CA ASN A 68 5.15 -18.06 3.66
C ASN A 68 4.87 -19.54 3.45
N LEU A 69 4.80 -19.97 2.19
CA LEU A 69 4.30 -21.30 1.82
C LEU A 69 5.44 -22.23 1.43
N VAL A 70 5.37 -23.46 1.93
CA VAL A 70 6.17 -24.58 1.43
C VAL A 70 5.43 -25.20 0.25
N TYR A 71 5.99 -25.08 -0.96
CA TYR A 71 5.27 -25.49 -2.17
C TYR A 71 4.86 -26.98 -2.18
N ASN A 72 5.77 -27.89 -1.84
CA ASN A 72 5.55 -29.34 -1.91
C ASN A 72 4.63 -29.87 -0.81
N TRP A 73 4.33 -29.08 0.23
CA TRP A 73 3.36 -29.46 1.25
C TRP A 73 1.91 -29.28 0.78
N ASN A 74 1.73 -28.84 -0.47
CA ASN A 74 0.44 -28.67 -1.13
C ASN A 74 -0.58 -27.93 -0.25
N PRO A 75 -0.27 -26.67 0.15
CA PRO A 75 -1.17 -25.85 0.96
C PRO A 75 -2.49 -25.61 0.24
N ASN A 76 -3.48 -25.07 0.96
CA ASN A 76 -4.78 -24.68 0.40
C ASN A 76 -4.64 -23.53 -0.61
N TRP A 77 -4.25 -23.84 -1.86
CA TRP A 77 -3.97 -22.85 -2.89
C TRP A 77 -5.15 -21.92 -3.15
N SER A 78 -6.39 -22.43 -3.17
CA SER A 78 -7.58 -21.59 -3.32
C SER A 78 -7.78 -20.64 -2.15
N GLY A 79 -7.54 -21.09 -0.93
CA GLY A 79 -7.64 -20.26 0.27
C GLY A 79 -6.60 -19.15 0.28
N PHE A 80 -5.34 -19.49 0.00
CA PHE A 80 -4.26 -18.51 -0.09
C PHE A 80 -4.41 -17.57 -1.30
N GLN A 81 -5.00 -18.02 -2.41
CA GLN A 81 -5.37 -17.12 -3.51
C GLN A 81 -6.43 -16.12 -3.03
N GLY A 82 -7.49 -16.56 -2.35
CA GLY A 82 -8.48 -15.64 -1.79
C GLY A 82 -7.90 -14.64 -0.78
N MET A 83 -6.90 -15.05 0.02
CA MET A 83 -6.16 -14.15 0.91
C MET A 83 -5.33 -13.13 0.13
N ALA A 84 -4.64 -13.55 -0.94
CA ALA A 84 -3.90 -12.67 -1.84
C ALA A 84 -4.83 -11.63 -2.48
N ASP A 85 -6.01 -12.07 -2.93
CA ASP A 85 -7.06 -11.21 -3.49
C ASP A 85 -7.53 -10.19 -2.45
N ASN A 86 -7.56 -10.58 -1.17
CA ASN A 86 -7.88 -9.68 -0.07
C ASN A 86 -6.69 -8.84 0.42
N GLY A 87 -5.55 -8.85 -0.30
CA GLY A 87 -4.39 -8.00 -0.03
C GLY A 87 -3.40 -8.52 1.02
N HIS A 88 -3.56 -9.77 1.48
CA HIS A 88 -2.47 -10.45 2.18
C HIS A 88 -1.31 -10.73 1.24
N GLU A 89 -0.10 -10.81 1.77
CA GLU A 89 1.05 -11.23 0.99
C GLU A 89 1.21 -12.74 1.09
N ILE A 90 1.35 -13.41 -0.06
CA ILE A 90 1.82 -14.79 -0.13
C ILE A 90 3.30 -14.78 -0.48
N ALA A 91 4.09 -15.57 0.22
CA ALA A 91 5.55 -15.55 0.17
C ALA A 91 6.13 -16.97 0.07
N SER A 92 7.42 -17.05 -0.24
CA SER A 92 8.14 -18.31 -0.34
C SER A 92 8.61 -18.80 1.02
N HIS A 93 8.43 -20.09 1.30
CA HIS A 93 9.09 -20.80 2.39
C HIS A 93 9.80 -22.05 1.86
N SER A 94 10.57 -21.89 0.77
CA SER A 94 11.20 -22.96 -0.04
C SER A 94 10.20 -23.83 -0.82
N ASN A 95 10.70 -24.80 -1.60
CA ASN A 95 9.87 -25.83 -2.19
C ASN A 95 9.60 -26.95 -1.18
N SER A 96 10.63 -27.39 -0.45
CA SER A 96 10.63 -28.67 0.26
C SER A 96 10.62 -28.56 1.79
N HIS A 97 10.90 -27.39 2.33
CA HIS A 97 11.23 -27.15 3.73
C HIS A 97 12.46 -27.98 4.17
N GLY A 98 13.50 -28.01 3.34
CA GLY A 98 14.79 -28.61 3.67
C GLY A 98 15.51 -27.92 4.84
N GLN A 99 16.61 -28.49 5.31
CA GLN A 99 17.43 -27.87 6.37
C GLN A 99 17.95 -26.47 5.96
N ASN A 100 18.16 -26.27 4.66
CA ASN A 100 18.46 -25.01 4.00
C ASN A 100 17.72 -25.03 2.65
N MET A 101 17.43 -23.86 2.07
CA MET A 101 16.76 -23.74 0.77
C MET A 101 17.69 -23.36 -0.40
N SER A 102 19.00 -23.54 -0.27
CA SER A 102 19.98 -23.23 -1.32
C SER A 102 19.68 -24.02 -2.59
N GLY A 103 19.53 -23.33 -3.71
CA GLY A 103 19.11 -23.89 -5.00
C GLY A 103 17.59 -23.88 -5.22
N GLU A 104 16.80 -23.55 -4.20
CA GLU A 104 15.34 -23.44 -4.29
C GLU A 104 14.85 -21.99 -4.39
N GLU A 105 15.73 -20.98 -4.32
CA GLU A 105 15.36 -19.56 -4.27
C GLU A 105 14.51 -19.16 -5.49
N ALA A 106 14.97 -19.47 -6.70
CA ALA A 106 14.22 -19.13 -7.92
C ALA A 106 12.99 -20.03 -8.11
N SER A 107 13.13 -21.34 -7.88
CA SER A 107 12.07 -22.31 -8.16
C SER A 107 10.90 -22.20 -7.18
N SER A 108 11.13 -21.93 -5.90
CA SER A 108 10.05 -21.67 -4.92
C SER A 108 9.18 -20.48 -5.34
N LYS A 109 9.82 -19.37 -5.72
CA LYS A 109 9.14 -18.19 -6.26
C LYS A 109 8.32 -18.53 -7.51
N GLN A 110 8.94 -19.20 -8.48
CA GLN A 110 8.28 -19.54 -9.75
C GLN A 110 7.10 -20.49 -9.55
N ASN A 111 7.27 -21.53 -8.73
CA ASN A 111 6.25 -22.54 -8.45
C ASN A 111 5.03 -21.92 -7.76
N ILE A 112 5.25 -21.12 -6.71
CA ILE A 112 4.15 -20.45 -6.01
C ILE A 112 3.49 -19.41 -6.91
N ASN A 113 4.25 -18.64 -7.69
CA ASN A 113 3.68 -17.70 -8.67
C ASN A 113 2.88 -18.39 -9.79
N GLY A 114 3.15 -19.69 -10.03
CA GLY A 114 2.34 -20.54 -10.91
C GLY A 114 0.96 -20.89 -10.34
N LYS A 115 0.82 -20.88 -9.00
CA LYS A 115 -0.43 -21.20 -8.28
C LYS A 115 -1.19 -19.96 -7.80
N ILE A 116 -0.45 -18.96 -7.35
CA ILE A 116 -0.96 -17.74 -6.75
C ILE A 116 -0.62 -16.56 -7.64
N LYS A 117 -1.64 -15.82 -8.07
CA LYS A 117 -1.48 -14.52 -8.72
C LYS A 117 -1.71 -13.43 -7.70
N GLN A 118 -0.70 -12.62 -7.47
CA GLN A 118 -0.82 -11.47 -6.59
C GLN A 118 -0.11 -10.27 -7.19
N LYS A 119 -0.50 -9.11 -6.70
CA LYS A 119 -0.02 -7.79 -7.05
C LYS A 119 1.48 -7.76 -7.35
N TYR A 120 2.32 -7.88 -6.35
CA TYR A 120 3.76 -7.69 -6.51
C TYR A 120 4.52 -8.95 -6.92
N GLY A 121 3.82 -10.04 -7.25
CA GLY A 121 4.44 -11.36 -7.36
C GLY A 121 5.01 -11.84 -6.02
N ILE A 122 5.80 -12.91 -6.04
CA ILE A 122 6.44 -13.47 -4.85
C ILE A 122 7.75 -12.70 -4.61
N ILE A 123 7.76 -11.81 -3.61
CA ILE A 123 8.87 -10.86 -3.35
C ILE A 123 9.54 -11.08 -1.99
N THR A 124 8.93 -11.89 -1.14
CA THR A 124 9.43 -12.23 0.20
C THR A 124 9.78 -13.71 0.25
N VAL A 125 10.86 -14.03 0.95
CA VAL A 125 11.24 -15.40 1.30
C VAL A 125 11.55 -15.51 2.78
N ALA A 126 11.02 -16.55 3.40
CA ALA A 126 11.35 -16.98 4.74
C ALA A 126 12.19 -18.26 4.67
N TYR A 127 13.26 -18.35 5.45
CA TYR A 127 14.14 -19.52 5.38
C TYR A 127 13.72 -20.60 6.38
N PRO A 128 13.53 -21.86 5.93
CA PRO A 128 13.41 -22.99 6.85
C PRO A 128 14.55 -23.01 7.86
N ASN A 129 14.22 -23.23 9.14
CA ASN A 129 15.17 -23.24 10.26
C ASN A 129 16.03 -21.97 10.40
N CYS A 130 15.65 -20.89 9.71
CA CYS A 130 16.37 -19.62 9.71
C CYS A 130 17.83 -19.70 9.24
N ASN A 131 18.11 -20.74 8.44
CA ASN A 131 19.38 -20.96 7.77
C ASN A 131 19.43 -20.14 6.49
N VAL A 132 20.26 -19.11 6.49
CA VAL A 132 20.44 -18.21 5.35
C VAL A 132 21.01 -19.04 4.19
N PRO A 133 20.37 -19.04 3.01
CA PRO A 133 20.85 -19.77 1.85
C PRO A 133 21.89 -18.92 1.10
N ASN A 134 21.98 -19.03 -0.23
CA ASN A 134 22.84 -18.16 -0.99
C ASN A 134 22.27 -16.73 -1.04
N GLU A 135 22.91 -15.79 -0.34
CA GLU A 135 22.41 -14.40 -0.28
C GLU A 135 22.31 -13.72 -1.66
N SER A 136 23.21 -14.04 -2.59
CA SER A 136 23.17 -13.48 -3.94
C SER A 136 21.96 -14.00 -4.70
N ALA A 137 21.65 -15.29 -4.56
CA ALA A 137 20.43 -15.88 -5.11
C ALA A 137 19.17 -15.27 -4.49
N VAL A 138 19.15 -15.04 -3.17
CA VAL A 138 18.05 -14.34 -2.50
C VAL A 138 17.88 -12.93 -3.08
N LYS A 139 18.95 -12.13 -3.10
CA LYS A 139 18.93 -10.73 -3.57
C LYS A 139 18.59 -10.60 -5.06
N SER A 140 18.76 -11.66 -5.86
CA SER A 140 18.39 -11.68 -7.27
C SER A 140 16.94 -12.10 -7.52
N ASN A 141 16.27 -12.69 -6.52
CA ASN A 141 14.91 -13.24 -6.65
C ASN A 141 13.88 -12.53 -5.76
N TYR A 142 14.28 -11.97 -4.63
CA TYR A 142 13.39 -11.41 -3.60
C TYR A 142 13.85 -10.02 -3.16
N ILE A 143 12.87 -9.19 -2.78
CA ILE A 143 13.12 -7.88 -2.16
C ILE A 143 13.64 -8.05 -0.73
N VAL A 144 13.11 -9.07 -0.03
CA VAL A 144 13.39 -9.31 1.39
C VAL A 144 13.47 -10.80 1.68
N GLY A 145 14.54 -11.19 2.38
CA GLY A 145 14.76 -12.50 2.92
C GLY A 145 14.78 -12.45 4.45
N ARG A 146 13.99 -13.33 5.07
CA ARG A 146 13.68 -13.28 6.51
C ARG A 146 14.26 -14.47 7.26
N ILE A 147 14.93 -14.16 8.36
CA ILE A 147 15.43 -15.08 9.38
C ILE A 147 14.53 -15.03 10.62
N CYS A 148 14.87 -15.81 11.65
CA CYS A 148 14.26 -15.77 12.97
C CYS A 148 14.72 -14.49 13.72
N ASN A 149 14.69 -14.55 15.05
CA ASN A 149 15.21 -13.51 15.93
C ASN A 149 16.62 -13.09 15.49
N GLY A 150 16.79 -11.79 15.28
CA GLY A 150 18.10 -11.19 15.09
C GLY A 150 18.99 -11.44 16.30
N SER A 151 18.42 -11.44 17.51
CA SER A 151 19.16 -11.66 18.75
C SER A 151 19.86 -13.01 18.82
N TRP A 152 19.37 -14.04 18.12
CA TRP A 152 20.05 -15.35 18.00
C TRP A 152 21.31 -15.32 17.13
N LYS A 153 21.49 -14.25 16.35
CA LYS A 153 22.65 -14.01 15.49
C LYS A 153 23.42 -12.74 15.88
N GLY A 154 23.23 -12.23 17.09
CA GLY A 154 23.88 -11.01 17.57
C GLY A 154 23.39 -9.71 16.92
N MET A 155 22.20 -9.73 16.32
CA MET A 155 21.53 -8.57 15.73
C MET A 155 20.39 -8.08 16.60
N SER A 156 19.90 -6.86 16.34
CA SER A 156 18.66 -6.37 16.95
C SER A 156 17.44 -7.09 16.37
N ASP A 157 16.44 -7.35 17.22
CA ASP A 157 15.13 -7.85 16.81
C ASP A 157 14.20 -6.71 16.32
N GLU A 158 14.46 -5.48 16.76
CA GLU A 158 13.88 -4.25 16.21
C GLU A 158 14.81 -3.66 15.13
N MET A 159 14.27 -3.43 13.94
CA MET A 159 14.98 -2.77 12.84
C MET A 159 14.82 -1.25 12.93
N GLY A 160 15.80 -0.52 12.40
CA GLY A 160 15.69 0.93 12.24
C GLY A 160 14.75 1.33 11.09
N LYS A 161 14.51 2.65 10.97
CA LYS A 161 13.65 3.22 9.91
C LYS A 161 14.08 2.87 8.48
N ASP A 162 15.36 2.59 8.29
CA ASP A 162 15.97 2.27 6.99
C ASP A 162 16.05 0.76 6.73
N GLY A 163 15.42 -0.06 7.58
CA GLY A 163 15.40 -1.52 7.47
C GLY A 163 16.66 -2.19 8.06
N PRO A 164 16.86 -3.49 7.77
CA PRO A 164 18.06 -4.21 8.19
C PRO A 164 19.28 -3.78 7.36
N SER A 165 20.48 -3.94 7.92
CA SER A 165 21.74 -3.75 7.18
C SER A 165 21.93 -4.77 6.05
N ASN A 166 21.32 -5.95 6.17
CA ASN A 166 21.31 -6.98 5.15
C ASN A 166 19.89 -7.46 4.86
N TRP A 167 19.36 -7.13 3.68
CA TRP A 167 18.01 -7.52 3.25
C TRP A 167 17.83 -9.03 3.04
N ALA A 168 18.90 -9.80 2.97
CA ALA A 168 18.82 -11.27 3.00
C ALA A 168 18.75 -11.83 4.43
N GLN A 169 18.81 -11.00 5.48
CA GLN A 169 18.81 -11.42 6.87
C GLN A 169 17.91 -10.52 7.71
N THR A 170 16.67 -10.35 7.28
CA THR A 170 15.68 -9.51 7.97
C THR A 170 15.16 -10.26 9.20
N PRO A 171 15.31 -9.74 10.43
CA PRO A 171 14.88 -10.45 11.63
C PRO A 171 13.35 -10.46 11.80
N ALA A 172 12.82 -11.56 12.31
CA ALA A 172 11.45 -11.66 12.81
C ALA A 172 11.44 -12.43 14.14
N THR A 173 10.84 -11.84 15.17
CA THR A 173 10.84 -12.42 16.52
C THR A 173 9.84 -13.58 16.59
N MET A 174 10.31 -14.76 16.97
CA MET A 174 9.47 -15.95 17.11
C MET A 174 8.40 -15.78 18.19
N THR A 175 7.20 -16.26 17.87
CA THR A 175 6.02 -16.27 18.74
C THR A 175 5.77 -17.67 19.32
N GLY A 176 4.86 -17.75 20.29
CA GLY A 176 4.46 -19.01 20.91
C GLY A 176 5.41 -19.47 22.03
N ALA A 177 5.21 -20.70 22.51
CA ALA A 177 5.88 -21.19 23.73
C ALA A 177 7.42 -21.17 23.66
N GLU A 178 7.98 -21.47 22.49
CA GLU A 178 9.43 -21.48 22.22
C GLU A 178 9.97 -20.10 21.83
N GLY A 179 9.08 -19.13 21.59
CA GLY A 179 9.40 -17.78 21.18
C GLY A 179 9.58 -16.79 22.33
N GLN A 180 9.94 -15.55 21.98
CA GLN A 180 10.00 -14.44 22.94
C GLN A 180 8.66 -13.72 23.10
N ILE A 181 7.75 -13.86 22.14
CA ILE A 181 6.47 -13.15 22.10
C ILE A 181 5.33 -14.14 22.36
N LYS A 182 4.72 -14.07 23.54
CA LYS A 182 3.76 -15.10 24.01
C LYS A 182 2.37 -14.55 24.26
N SER A 183 2.28 -13.27 24.60
CA SER A 183 1.05 -12.61 25.04
C SER A 183 0.77 -11.34 24.26
N THR A 184 -0.45 -10.83 24.37
CA THR A 184 -0.82 -9.49 23.85
C THR A 184 0.17 -8.42 24.29
N ASN A 185 0.60 -8.44 25.55
CA ASN A 185 1.53 -7.46 26.10
C ASN A 185 2.92 -7.54 25.47
N ASP A 186 3.38 -8.73 25.07
CA ASP A 186 4.66 -8.88 24.40
C ASP A 186 4.61 -8.30 22.98
N PHE A 187 3.52 -8.57 22.24
CA PHE A 187 3.29 -8.00 20.92
C PHE A 187 3.19 -6.47 20.98
N THR A 188 2.35 -5.93 21.87
CA THR A 188 2.16 -4.49 22.00
C THR A 188 3.41 -3.81 22.53
N GLY A 189 4.12 -4.42 23.48
CA GLY A 189 5.41 -3.93 23.97
C GLY A 189 6.45 -3.82 22.85
N ARG A 190 6.53 -4.82 21.96
CA ARG A 190 7.43 -4.75 20.78
C ARG A 190 7.00 -3.64 19.82
N MET A 191 5.70 -3.51 19.54
CA MET A 191 5.19 -2.44 18.68
C MET A 191 5.43 -1.05 19.29
N GLN A 192 5.28 -0.89 20.60
CA GLN A 192 5.58 0.36 21.31
C GLN A 192 7.05 0.74 21.20
N LYS A 193 7.98 -0.22 21.32
CA LYS A 193 9.42 0.05 21.15
C LYS A 193 9.72 0.62 19.77
N VAL A 194 9.13 0.05 18.71
CA VAL A 194 9.38 0.55 17.35
C VAL A 194 8.66 1.85 17.04
N ILE A 195 7.54 2.15 17.70
CA ILE A 195 6.96 3.51 17.68
C ILE A 195 7.94 4.52 18.32
N GLN A 196 8.57 4.17 19.44
CA GLN A 196 9.49 5.06 20.16
C GLN A 196 10.80 5.27 19.39
N SER A 197 11.32 4.23 18.73
CA SER A 197 12.59 4.28 18.00
C SER A 197 12.45 4.68 16.53
N ASN A 198 11.23 4.98 16.08
CA ASN A 198 10.90 5.17 14.67
C ASN A 198 11.24 3.96 13.78
N GLY A 199 11.15 2.74 14.33
CA GLY A 199 11.64 1.50 13.75
C GLY A 199 10.57 0.57 13.16
N TRP A 200 10.99 -0.66 12.88
CA TRP A 200 10.15 -1.74 12.35
C TRP A 200 10.38 -3.04 13.13
N ALA A 201 9.30 -3.73 13.49
CA ALA A 201 9.36 -5.07 14.08
C ALA A 201 8.64 -6.08 13.18
N ALA A 202 9.13 -7.33 13.17
CA ALA A 202 8.43 -8.43 12.53
C ALA A 202 8.23 -9.60 13.51
N PHE A 203 7.15 -10.34 13.31
CA PHE A 203 6.78 -11.50 14.12
C PHE A 203 6.74 -12.75 13.25
N LEU A 204 7.33 -13.84 13.72
CA LEU A 204 7.35 -15.16 13.07
C LEU A 204 6.42 -16.10 13.83
N THR A 205 5.35 -16.55 13.19
CA THR A 205 4.35 -17.48 13.74
C THR A 205 4.24 -18.71 12.83
N HIS A 206 4.05 -19.90 13.40
CA HIS A 206 3.74 -21.10 12.59
C HIS A 206 2.22 -21.36 12.62
N GLY A 207 1.75 -22.14 13.59
CA GLY A 207 0.33 -22.44 13.83
C GLY A 207 -0.22 -21.84 15.11
N PHE A 208 -1.46 -22.21 15.43
CA PHE A 208 -2.19 -21.70 16.61
C PHE A 208 -2.60 -22.82 17.56
N GLN A 209 -2.67 -22.49 18.86
CA GLN A 209 -3.07 -23.43 19.90
C GLN A 209 -4.49 -23.95 19.66
N GLY A 210 -4.68 -25.27 19.73
CA GLY A 210 -6.00 -25.91 19.56
C GLY A 210 -6.62 -25.79 18.15
N LYS A 211 -5.82 -25.43 17.13
CA LYS A 211 -6.29 -25.28 15.74
C LYS A 211 -5.69 -26.33 14.80
N ASN A 212 -6.28 -26.50 13.62
CA ASN A 212 -5.75 -27.36 12.58
C ASN A 212 -4.53 -26.72 11.90
N ASN A 213 -3.35 -27.08 12.35
CA ASN A 213 -2.10 -26.49 11.85
C ASN A 213 -1.45 -27.29 10.71
N GLY A 214 -1.97 -28.48 10.36
CA GLY A 214 -1.26 -29.37 9.43
C GLY A 214 0.18 -29.63 9.91
N ASN A 215 1.16 -29.29 9.07
CA ASN A 215 2.58 -29.45 9.39
C ASN A 215 3.15 -28.34 10.30
N ALA A 216 2.45 -27.22 10.48
CA ALA A 216 2.91 -26.03 11.20
C ALA A 216 2.74 -26.13 12.73
N THR A 217 3.16 -27.23 13.33
CA THR A 217 2.85 -27.55 14.75
C THR A 217 3.87 -27.01 15.75
N TYR A 218 5.00 -26.48 15.27
CA TYR A 218 6.06 -25.97 16.14
C TYR A 218 5.68 -24.61 16.77
N SER A 219 5.93 -24.47 18.08
CA SER A 219 5.65 -23.25 18.87
C SER A 219 4.29 -22.61 18.56
N PRO A 220 3.16 -23.32 18.75
CA PRO A 220 1.86 -22.78 18.41
C PRO A 220 1.54 -21.55 19.27
N THR A 221 1.06 -20.50 18.62
CA THR A 221 0.77 -19.22 19.26
C THR A 221 -0.68 -19.14 19.70
N ASP A 222 -0.96 -18.47 20.81
CA ASP A 222 -2.32 -18.11 21.17
C ASP A 222 -2.86 -17.07 20.17
N LEU A 223 -3.89 -17.44 19.42
CA LEU A 223 -4.53 -16.53 18.46
C LEU A 223 -5.18 -15.32 19.18
N GLY A 224 -5.64 -15.50 20.42
CA GLY A 224 -6.18 -14.42 21.25
C GLY A 224 -5.14 -13.34 21.56
N ALA A 225 -3.87 -13.73 21.74
CA ALA A 225 -2.77 -12.78 21.92
C ALA A 225 -2.54 -11.91 20.67
N ILE A 226 -2.62 -12.51 19.47
CA ILE A 226 -2.51 -11.78 18.20
C ILE A 226 -3.72 -10.87 18.01
N GLU A 227 -4.94 -11.36 18.25
CA GLU A 227 -6.16 -10.56 18.13
C GLU A 227 -6.12 -9.34 19.07
N GLY A 228 -5.69 -9.53 20.33
CA GLY A 228 -5.50 -8.45 21.28
C GLY A 228 -4.49 -7.41 20.78
N ALA A 229 -3.39 -7.86 20.16
CA ALA A 229 -2.38 -6.98 19.59
C ALA A 229 -2.90 -6.18 18.39
N LEU A 230 -3.69 -6.80 17.49
CA LEU A 230 -4.29 -6.11 16.36
C LEU A 230 -5.36 -5.11 16.79
N LYS A 231 -6.15 -5.44 17.82
CA LYS A 231 -7.08 -4.49 18.44
C LYS A 231 -6.33 -3.26 18.97
N TRP A 232 -5.28 -3.47 19.75
CA TRP A 232 -4.44 -2.38 20.24
C TRP A 232 -3.83 -1.57 19.10
N ALA A 233 -3.32 -2.23 18.06
CA ALA A 233 -2.76 -1.54 16.90
C ALA A 233 -3.83 -0.68 16.21
N LYS A 234 -5.07 -1.16 16.08
CA LYS A 234 -6.19 -0.40 15.52
C LYS A 234 -6.54 0.84 16.34
N GLU A 235 -6.51 0.73 17.67
CA GLU A 235 -6.71 1.87 18.59
C GLU A 235 -5.56 2.89 18.50
N ASN A 236 -4.38 2.45 18.05
CA ASN A 236 -3.17 3.27 17.88
C ASN A 236 -2.77 3.42 16.40
N ASP A 237 -3.72 3.28 15.46
CA ASP A 237 -3.42 3.24 14.01
C ASP A 237 -2.70 4.50 13.52
N LYS A 238 -2.88 5.65 14.19
CA LYS A 238 -2.14 6.89 13.90
C LYS A 238 -0.63 6.81 14.17
N ASP A 239 -0.18 5.86 14.99
CA ASP A 239 1.22 5.73 15.40
C ASP A 239 1.91 4.48 14.82
N ILE A 240 1.18 3.38 14.55
CA ILE A 240 1.78 2.11 14.09
C ILE A 240 1.22 1.63 12.75
N TRP A 241 2.12 1.30 11.82
CA TRP A 241 1.76 0.78 10.50
C TRP A 241 1.87 -0.74 10.51
N VAL A 242 0.74 -1.44 10.61
CA VAL A 242 0.72 -2.91 10.48
C VAL A 242 0.50 -3.29 9.02
N ALA A 243 1.48 -3.94 8.40
CA ALA A 243 1.43 -4.31 6.99
C ALA A 243 2.28 -5.56 6.67
N PRO A 244 2.03 -6.20 5.51
CA PRO A 244 2.84 -7.32 5.04
C PRO A 244 4.33 -6.95 4.92
N MET A 245 5.20 -7.89 5.25
CA MET A 245 6.65 -7.72 5.29
C MET A 245 7.23 -7.22 3.96
N GLY A 246 6.84 -7.82 2.84
CA GLY A 246 7.33 -7.38 1.53
C GLY A 246 6.89 -5.96 1.18
N PHE A 247 5.74 -5.53 1.69
CA PHE A 247 5.21 -4.18 1.43
C PHE A 247 5.96 -3.14 2.25
N VAL A 248 6.26 -3.44 3.52
CA VAL A 248 7.12 -2.59 4.36
C VAL A 248 8.53 -2.51 3.78
N ALA A 249 9.11 -3.64 3.35
CA ALA A 249 10.43 -3.68 2.72
C ALA A 249 10.48 -2.86 1.43
N MET A 250 9.47 -2.99 0.57
CA MET A 250 9.34 -2.23 -0.66
C MET A 250 9.22 -0.73 -0.37
N TYR A 251 8.32 -0.33 0.55
CA TYR A 251 8.16 1.06 0.97
C TYR A 251 9.48 1.66 1.47
N ILE A 252 10.23 0.95 2.32
CA ILE A 252 11.53 1.44 2.85
C ILE A 252 12.51 1.71 1.71
N LYS A 253 12.71 0.73 0.82
CA LYS A 253 13.66 0.84 -0.31
C LYS A 253 13.23 1.97 -1.25
N GLU A 254 11.95 2.01 -1.59
CA GLU A 254 11.35 2.97 -2.50
C GLU A 254 11.40 4.39 -1.96
N ARG A 255 11.02 4.61 -0.70
CA ARG A 255 11.17 5.88 0.01
C ARG A 255 12.62 6.36 0.04
N ASN A 256 13.56 5.47 0.38
CA ASN A 256 14.97 5.84 0.50
C ASN A 256 15.61 6.21 -0.85
N ALA A 257 15.08 5.67 -1.95
CA ALA A 257 15.53 6.00 -3.29
C ALA A 257 14.77 7.18 -3.93
N SER A 258 13.59 7.50 -3.40
CA SER A 258 12.68 8.47 -4.01
C SER A 258 13.08 9.92 -3.74
N LYS A 259 12.84 10.76 -4.73
CA LYS A 259 12.96 12.21 -4.66
C LYS A 259 11.68 12.87 -5.14
N ILE A 260 11.32 13.98 -4.50
CA ILE A 260 10.26 14.87 -4.98
C ILE A 260 10.93 15.98 -5.78
N GLU A 261 10.69 15.99 -7.09
CA GLU A 261 11.27 16.96 -8.02
C GLU A 261 10.21 18.01 -8.40
N PRO A 262 10.44 19.31 -8.15
CA PRO A 262 9.53 20.34 -8.64
C PRO A 262 9.42 20.29 -10.17
N GLN A 263 8.25 20.63 -10.69
CA GLN A 263 8.08 20.84 -12.12
C GLN A 263 7.74 22.30 -12.39
N ASP A 264 8.29 22.84 -13.48
CA ASP A 264 8.01 24.19 -13.94
C ASP A 264 6.52 24.36 -14.31
N GLY A 265 6.03 25.59 -14.19
CA GLY A 265 4.69 25.96 -14.67
C GLY A 265 3.56 25.79 -13.66
N GLY A 266 3.83 25.88 -12.36
CA GLY A 266 2.77 26.14 -11.38
C GLY A 266 2.08 27.47 -11.71
N ALA A 267 0.87 27.41 -12.27
CA ALA A 267 -0.01 28.57 -12.34
C ALA A 267 -0.28 29.08 -10.93
N ALA A 268 -0.72 30.34 -10.80
CA ALA A 268 -1.29 30.82 -9.54
C ALA A 268 -2.27 29.76 -9.00
N ASN A 269 -2.20 29.46 -7.70
CA ASN A 269 -3.04 28.44 -7.05
C ASN A 269 -2.75 26.97 -7.40
N THR A 270 -1.57 26.63 -7.92
CA THR A 270 -1.15 25.24 -8.16
C THR A 270 0.28 24.97 -7.69
N MET A 271 0.50 23.77 -7.13
CA MET A 271 1.82 23.21 -6.84
C MET A 271 1.99 21.93 -7.65
N THR A 272 3.17 21.75 -8.24
CA THR A 272 3.42 20.66 -9.19
C THR A 272 4.77 20.03 -8.94
N PHE A 273 4.80 18.69 -8.89
CA PHE A 273 6.00 17.91 -8.66
C PHE A 273 5.90 16.52 -9.31
N GLU A 274 7.03 15.82 -9.39
CA GLU A 274 7.13 14.41 -9.72
C GLU A 274 7.79 13.66 -8.57
N LEU A 275 7.35 12.43 -8.33
CA LEU A 275 7.96 11.52 -7.37
C LEU A 275 8.75 10.47 -8.16
N LYS A 276 10.08 10.45 -8.04
CA LYS A 276 10.94 9.60 -8.87
C LYS A 276 11.98 8.82 -8.09
N HIS A 277 12.31 7.63 -8.59
CA HIS A 277 13.50 6.86 -8.22
C HIS A 277 14.00 6.03 -9.41
N SER A 278 15.20 5.48 -9.29
CA SER A 278 15.85 4.67 -10.33
C SER A 278 16.13 3.21 -9.91
N ILE A 279 15.46 2.71 -8.86
CA ILE A 279 15.72 1.36 -8.29
C ILE A 279 14.88 0.22 -8.88
N ALA A 280 14.08 0.47 -9.92
CA ALA A 280 13.32 -0.60 -10.58
C ALA A 280 14.26 -1.70 -11.11
N ASP A 281 13.89 -2.95 -10.88
CA ASP A 281 14.69 -4.13 -11.24
C ASP A 281 13.81 -5.27 -11.79
N ASN A 282 14.38 -6.45 -11.96
CA ASN A 282 13.67 -7.64 -12.43
C ASN A 282 12.70 -8.24 -11.39
N ILE A 283 12.77 -7.80 -10.14
CA ILE A 283 11.96 -8.30 -9.02
C ILE A 283 10.74 -7.40 -8.84
N SER A 284 10.93 -6.07 -8.87
CA SER A 284 9.88 -5.09 -8.64
C SER A 284 10.12 -3.80 -9.42
N LYS A 285 9.01 -3.16 -9.80
CA LYS A 285 9.03 -1.79 -10.33
C LYS A 285 9.19 -0.75 -9.23
N TYR A 286 8.99 -1.15 -7.97
CA TYR A 286 8.89 -0.26 -6.81
C TYR A 286 7.84 0.82 -7.09
N ASP A 287 6.58 0.40 -7.15
CA ASP A 287 5.42 1.28 -7.33
C ASP A 287 4.44 1.15 -6.15
N TYR A 288 4.98 1.05 -4.93
CA TYR A 288 4.21 1.09 -3.70
C TYR A 288 3.90 2.54 -3.29
N PRO A 289 2.61 2.93 -3.16
CA PRO A 289 2.27 4.31 -2.83
C PRO A 289 3.02 4.84 -1.60
N LEU A 290 3.73 5.95 -1.78
CA LEU A 290 4.41 6.67 -0.72
C LEU A 290 3.52 7.78 -0.18
N SER A 291 3.46 7.92 1.13
CA SER A 291 2.70 9.01 1.76
C SER A 291 3.51 10.30 1.72
N ILE A 292 2.89 11.34 1.19
CA ILE A 292 3.48 12.66 1.02
C ILE A 292 2.67 13.67 1.82
N LYS A 293 3.36 14.64 2.42
CA LYS A 293 2.73 15.88 2.88
C LYS A 293 3.37 17.07 2.17
N VAL A 294 2.57 18.07 1.83
CA VAL A 294 3.04 19.32 1.22
C VAL A 294 2.49 20.47 2.04
N LYS A 295 3.35 21.39 2.47
CA LYS A 295 2.93 22.58 3.23
C LYS A 295 1.98 23.42 2.40
N THR A 296 0.90 23.90 3.00
CA THR A 296 -0.09 24.73 2.32
C THR A 296 -0.91 25.55 3.32
N ASP A 297 -1.29 26.76 2.91
CA ASP A 297 -2.26 27.59 3.65
C ASP A 297 -3.68 27.41 3.08
N TRP A 298 -3.87 26.51 2.11
CA TRP A 298 -5.16 26.26 1.47
C TRP A 298 -6.02 25.34 2.33
N THR A 299 -7.27 25.73 2.57
CA THR A 299 -8.23 24.93 3.37
C THR A 299 -8.94 23.85 2.56
N LYS A 300 -9.01 23.99 1.22
CA LYS A 300 -9.51 22.95 0.31
C LYS A 300 -8.56 22.80 -0.87
N VAL A 301 -8.25 21.55 -1.20
CA VAL A 301 -7.34 21.20 -2.28
C VAL A 301 -7.88 20.05 -3.09
N GLU A 302 -7.46 19.98 -4.34
CA GLU A 302 -7.61 18.81 -5.18
C GLU A 302 -6.23 18.31 -5.57
N VAL A 303 -5.97 17.02 -5.35
CA VAL A 303 -4.71 16.38 -5.72
C VAL A 303 -4.96 15.39 -6.84
N THR A 304 -4.15 15.48 -7.89
CA THR A 304 -4.14 14.53 -9.00
C THR A 304 -2.74 14.03 -9.27
N GLN A 305 -2.62 12.82 -9.81
CA GLN A 305 -1.38 12.31 -10.39
C GLN A 305 -1.69 11.67 -11.74
N SER A 306 -1.03 12.12 -12.81
CA SER A 306 -1.33 11.72 -14.18
C SER A 306 -2.85 11.74 -14.47
N ASP A 307 -3.50 12.85 -14.09
CA ASP A 307 -4.95 13.11 -14.18
C ASP A 307 -5.86 12.22 -13.32
N ALA A 308 -5.33 11.21 -12.63
CA ALA A 308 -6.10 10.46 -11.66
C ALA A 308 -6.25 11.26 -10.37
N LYS A 309 -7.49 11.39 -9.89
CA LYS A 309 -7.78 12.01 -8.60
C LYS A 309 -7.26 11.14 -7.47
N LEU A 310 -6.43 11.73 -6.61
CA LEU A 310 -5.89 11.10 -5.40
C LEU A 310 -6.74 11.45 -4.19
N GLU A 311 -6.65 10.61 -3.16
CA GLU A 311 -7.19 10.96 -1.86
C GLU A 311 -6.26 11.91 -1.14
N SER A 312 -6.84 12.97 -0.58
CA SER A 312 -6.09 14.01 0.09
C SER A 312 -6.81 14.54 1.32
N LYS A 313 -6.05 14.80 2.39
CA LYS A 313 -6.52 15.43 3.63
C LYS A 313 -5.76 16.73 3.87
N VAL A 314 -6.45 17.83 4.15
CA VAL A 314 -5.81 19.05 4.66
C VAL A 314 -5.87 19.05 6.18
N ASP A 315 -4.73 19.22 6.85
CA ASP A 315 -4.63 19.25 8.31
C ASP A 315 -3.34 19.95 8.76
N GLY A 316 -3.42 20.77 9.81
CA GLY A 316 -2.24 21.40 10.44
C GLY A 316 -1.30 22.19 9.50
N GLY A 317 -1.83 22.83 8.44
CA GLY A 317 -1.02 23.57 7.46
C GLY A 317 -0.35 22.69 6.40
N TYR A 318 -0.83 21.45 6.21
CA TYR A 318 -0.34 20.53 5.18
C TYR A 318 -1.50 19.87 4.45
N VAL A 319 -1.28 19.51 3.19
CA VAL A 319 -2.06 18.50 2.49
C VAL A 319 -1.31 17.17 2.53
N TYR A 320 -2.00 16.09 2.88
CA TYR A 320 -1.50 14.72 2.92
C TYR A 320 -2.16 13.90 1.83
N PHE A 321 -1.40 13.09 1.10
CA PHE A 321 -1.91 12.16 0.08
C PHE A 321 -0.90 11.03 -0.17
N ASP A 322 -1.35 9.94 -0.77
CA ASP A 322 -0.47 8.86 -1.22
C ASP A 322 -0.24 9.00 -2.73
N ALA A 323 1.02 8.95 -3.18
CA ALA A 323 1.39 9.03 -4.59
C ALA A 323 2.28 7.86 -4.99
N VAL A 324 2.18 7.44 -6.24
CA VAL A 324 2.93 6.29 -6.77
C VAL A 324 4.19 6.82 -7.46
N PRO A 325 5.39 6.40 -7.05
CA PRO A 325 6.61 6.83 -7.73
C PRO A 325 6.62 6.46 -9.22
N ASN A 326 7.24 7.31 -10.01
CA ASN A 326 7.36 7.19 -11.46
C ASN A 326 6.01 7.13 -12.22
N ALA A 327 4.88 7.38 -11.55
CA ALA A 327 3.54 7.40 -12.18
C ALA A 327 3.16 8.77 -12.77
N GLY A 328 4.16 9.62 -13.04
CA GLY A 328 4.01 10.93 -13.67
C GLY A 328 3.68 12.07 -12.71
N LYS A 329 3.32 13.20 -13.33
CA LYS A 329 3.12 14.52 -12.71
C LYS A 329 2.05 14.50 -11.63
N ILE A 330 2.37 15.03 -10.46
CA ILE A 330 1.47 15.28 -9.35
C ILE A 330 1.12 16.77 -9.34
N VAL A 331 -0.18 17.08 -9.26
CA VAL A 331 -0.70 18.45 -9.22
C VAL A 331 -1.57 18.60 -7.99
N VAL A 332 -1.21 19.54 -7.12
CA VAL A 332 -2.03 20.01 -6.00
C VAL A 332 -2.61 21.36 -6.39
N LYS A 333 -3.93 21.46 -6.47
CA LYS A 333 -4.66 22.67 -6.85
C LYS A 333 -5.43 23.24 -5.67
N ASN A 334 -5.38 24.55 -5.48
CA ASN A 334 -6.25 25.24 -4.53
C ASN A 334 -7.70 25.20 -5.03
N ALA A 335 -8.55 24.46 -4.33
CA ALA A 335 -9.96 24.36 -4.68
C ALA A 335 -10.77 25.59 -4.21
N ASN A 336 -10.22 26.41 -3.30
CA ASN A 336 -10.89 27.65 -2.86
C ASN A 336 -10.95 28.69 -3.99
N ALA A 337 -9.89 28.81 -4.78
CA ALA A 337 -9.81 29.79 -5.87
C ALA A 337 -10.79 29.52 -7.03
N ALA A 338 -11.27 28.28 -7.17
CA ALA A 338 -12.28 27.94 -8.17
C ALA A 338 -13.68 28.46 -7.78
N ALA A 339 -13.98 28.58 -6.48
CA ALA A 339 -15.29 29.03 -5.99
C ALA A 339 -15.53 30.53 -6.23
N GLU A 340 -14.49 31.37 -6.20
CA GLU A 340 -14.59 32.82 -6.41
C GLU A 340 -14.87 33.21 -7.88
N SER A 341 -14.59 32.31 -8.84
CA SER A 341 -14.83 32.59 -10.28
C SER A 341 -16.26 32.34 -10.76
N SER A 342 -17.19 31.91 -9.89
CA SER A 342 -18.56 31.52 -10.29
C SER A 342 -19.68 32.52 -9.94
N SER A 343 -19.38 33.68 -9.34
CA SER A 343 -20.40 34.70 -9.05
C SER A 343 -20.42 35.84 -10.09
N SER A 344 -20.92 35.57 -11.29
CA SER A 344 -21.54 36.60 -12.16
C SER A 344 -22.00 36.00 -13.49
N ALA A 345 -23.23 35.48 -13.51
CA ALA A 345 -24.13 35.56 -14.66
C ALA A 345 -25.50 35.05 -14.20
N GLU A 346 -26.37 35.98 -13.83
CA GLU A 346 -27.80 35.76 -13.68
C GLU A 346 -28.42 35.63 -15.09
N PRO A 347 -29.09 34.52 -15.45
CA PRO A 347 -29.88 34.47 -16.67
C PRO A 347 -31.32 34.93 -16.40
N PRO A 348 -31.98 35.61 -17.35
CA PRO A 348 -33.33 36.12 -17.14
C PRO A 348 -34.35 34.97 -17.12
N ALA A 349 -35.38 35.15 -16.29
CA ALA A 349 -36.53 34.27 -16.20
C ALA A 349 -37.43 34.37 -17.45
N SER A 350 -37.85 33.22 -18.01
CA SER A 350 -39.13 33.13 -18.72
C SER A 350 -39.70 31.71 -18.79
N SER A 351 -40.90 31.58 -18.22
CA SER A 351 -42.10 30.82 -18.63
C SER A 351 -42.05 29.36 -19.11
N SER A 352 -42.94 28.59 -18.47
CA SER A 352 -43.50 27.27 -18.74
C SER A 352 -43.75 26.88 -20.20
N SER A 353 -43.49 25.61 -20.53
CA SER A 353 -44.49 24.71 -21.14
C SER A 353 -44.04 23.24 -21.08
N SER A 354 -45.05 22.37 -21.15
CA SER A 354 -45.17 20.95 -20.86
C SER A 354 -44.27 19.95 -21.61
N GLU A 355 -44.02 18.82 -20.93
CA GLU A 355 -43.54 17.55 -21.50
C GLU A 355 -44.40 17.02 -22.66
N PRO A 356 -43.86 16.09 -23.46
CA PRO A 356 -44.26 14.70 -23.20
C PRO A 356 -43.09 13.70 -23.16
N ALA A 357 -43.30 12.66 -22.36
CA ALA A 357 -42.45 11.49 -22.22
C ALA A 357 -42.26 10.73 -23.54
N VAL A 358 -41.02 10.31 -23.83
CA VAL A 358 -40.74 9.21 -24.75
C VAL A 358 -39.63 8.34 -24.18
N SER A 359 -40.00 7.10 -23.86
CA SER A 359 -39.10 6.00 -23.55
C SER A 359 -38.30 5.58 -24.78
N SER A 360 -36.99 5.37 -24.64
CA SER A 360 -36.34 4.24 -25.30
C SER A 360 -35.02 3.90 -24.60
N SER A 361 -34.97 2.67 -24.13
CA SER A 361 -33.77 2.00 -23.67
C SER A 361 -32.87 1.70 -24.88
N SER A 362 -31.62 2.16 -24.83
CA SER A 362 -30.54 1.54 -25.60
C SER A 362 -29.32 1.43 -24.70
N THR A 363 -29.17 0.27 -24.07
CA THR A 363 -27.92 -0.15 -23.44
C THR A 363 -26.94 -0.51 -24.54
N THR A 364 -26.23 0.48 -25.05
CA THR A 364 -25.05 0.24 -25.88
C THR A 364 -23.99 -0.38 -24.97
N ALA A 365 -23.76 -1.68 -25.14
CA ALA A 365 -22.71 -2.40 -24.45
C ALA A 365 -21.37 -1.72 -24.74
N LEU A 366 -20.68 -1.29 -23.67
CA LEU A 366 -19.33 -0.77 -23.77
C LEU A 366 -18.42 -1.86 -24.38
N PRO A 367 -17.52 -1.52 -25.31
CA PRO A 367 -16.64 -2.49 -25.94
C PRO A 367 -15.81 -3.21 -24.87
N MET A 368 -15.82 -4.55 -24.94
CA MET A 368 -15.08 -5.42 -24.04
C MET A 368 -13.58 -5.20 -24.26
N GLN A 369 -12.96 -4.33 -23.47
CA GLN A 369 -11.50 -4.30 -23.36
C GLN A 369 -11.04 -5.64 -22.82
N SER A 370 -10.25 -6.39 -23.59
CA SER A 370 -9.59 -7.60 -23.13
C SER A 370 -8.66 -7.24 -21.98
N LEU A 371 -9.01 -7.66 -20.76
CA LEU A 371 -8.13 -7.55 -19.61
C LEU A 371 -6.97 -8.53 -19.84
N ASP A 372 -5.76 -7.98 -19.80
CA ASP A 372 -4.44 -8.55 -20.07
C ASP A 372 -4.01 -9.62 -19.03
N GLY A 373 -4.92 -10.53 -18.64
CA GLY A 373 -4.68 -11.54 -17.59
C GLY A 373 -4.46 -10.99 -16.18
N ARG A 374 -4.69 -9.69 -15.95
CA ARG A 374 -4.41 -9.01 -14.68
C ARG A 374 -5.43 -9.39 -13.61
N HIS A 375 -4.95 -9.85 -12.45
CA HIS A 375 -5.79 -10.16 -11.30
C HIS A 375 -6.22 -8.87 -10.60
N LEU A 376 -7.51 -8.49 -10.66
CA LEU A 376 -8.05 -7.29 -10.01
C LEU A 376 -8.68 -7.63 -8.65
N ALA A 377 -8.53 -6.72 -7.68
CA ALA A 377 -9.18 -6.81 -6.38
C ALA A 377 -9.50 -5.43 -5.77
N ALA A 378 -10.43 -5.40 -4.81
CA ALA A 378 -10.74 -4.23 -4.00
C ALA A 378 -11.20 -4.64 -2.59
N TYR A 379 -10.70 -3.96 -1.55
CA TYR A 379 -10.97 -4.25 -0.14
C TYR A 379 -10.93 -2.98 0.73
N VAL A 380 -11.39 -3.07 1.98
CA VAL A 380 -11.30 -1.97 2.95
C VAL A 380 -10.04 -2.16 3.80
N ASP A 381 -9.20 -1.14 3.87
CA ASP A 381 -7.96 -1.16 4.66
C ASP A 381 -8.17 -0.73 6.12
N ALA A 382 -7.11 -0.84 6.93
CA ALA A 382 -7.11 -0.45 8.34
C ALA A 382 -7.36 1.05 8.56
N SER A 383 -7.15 1.90 7.57
CA SER A 383 -7.48 3.32 7.65
C SER A 383 -8.94 3.60 7.26
N GLY A 384 -9.71 2.57 6.92
CA GLY A 384 -11.12 2.69 6.55
C GLY A 384 -11.34 3.17 5.12
N TYR A 385 -10.31 3.13 4.28
CA TYR A 385 -10.42 3.48 2.86
C TYR A 385 -10.64 2.24 2.01
N ILE A 386 -11.34 2.43 0.90
CA ILE A 386 -11.36 1.44 -0.17
C ILE A 386 -9.98 1.48 -0.82
N THR A 387 -9.33 0.34 -0.88
CA THR A 387 -8.06 0.16 -1.56
C THR A 387 -8.27 -0.79 -2.73
N VAL A 388 -7.93 -0.32 -3.92
CA VAL A 388 -8.00 -1.11 -5.16
C VAL A 388 -6.63 -1.68 -5.53
N GLN A 389 -6.61 -2.83 -6.18
CA GLN A 389 -5.38 -3.50 -6.62
C GLN A 389 -5.37 -3.76 -8.13
N ASN A 390 -4.18 -3.59 -8.73
CA ASN A 390 -3.88 -3.88 -10.14
C ASN A 390 -4.77 -3.15 -11.16
N ALA A 391 -5.33 -2.01 -10.77
CA ALA A 391 -6.29 -1.25 -11.55
C ALA A 391 -5.63 -0.25 -12.54
N GLN A 392 -4.33 -0.33 -12.80
CA GLN A 392 -3.63 0.68 -13.59
C GLN A 392 -4.16 0.80 -15.01
N GLY A 393 -4.42 2.04 -15.40
CA GLY A 393 -5.03 2.38 -16.68
C GLY A 393 -6.54 2.09 -16.74
N LEU A 394 -7.13 1.48 -15.72
CA LEU A 394 -8.56 1.18 -15.68
C LEU A 394 -9.34 2.29 -14.97
N ASN A 395 -10.58 2.50 -15.40
CA ASN A 395 -11.53 3.34 -14.69
C ASN A 395 -12.00 2.63 -13.42
N ILE A 396 -12.06 3.40 -12.33
CA ILE A 396 -12.58 3.00 -11.03
C ILE A 396 -13.78 3.88 -10.72
N THR A 397 -14.95 3.25 -10.56
CA THR A 397 -16.19 3.94 -10.22
C THR A 397 -16.76 3.38 -8.92
N VAL A 398 -17.07 4.25 -7.97
CA VAL A 398 -17.66 3.86 -6.70
C VAL A 398 -19.11 4.33 -6.65
N PHE A 399 -20.00 3.41 -6.32
CA PHE A 399 -21.43 3.65 -6.14
C PHE A 399 -21.80 3.49 -4.66
N ASN A 400 -22.73 4.31 -4.16
CA ASN A 400 -23.34 4.08 -2.85
C ASN A 400 -24.44 2.99 -2.93
N SER A 401 -25.05 2.65 -1.80
CA SER A 401 -26.13 1.66 -1.71
C SER A 401 -27.39 2.01 -2.53
N LEU A 402 -27.56 3.27 -2.93
CA LEU A 402 -28.67 3.75 -3.76
C LEU A 402 -28.33 3.67 -5.27
N GLY A 403 -27.13 3.25 -5.64
CA GLY A 403 -26.66 3.20 -7.03
C GLY A 403 -26.14 4.54 -7.58
N ASN A 404 -26.01 5.56 -6.75
CA ASN A 404 -25.47 6.85 -7.18
C ASN A 404 -23.94 6.81 -7.25
N VAL A 405 -23.36 7.41 -8.29
CA VAL A 405 -21.91 7.56 -8.41
C VAL A 405 -21.40 8.52 -7.34
N VAL A 406 -20.56 8.02 -6.45
CA VAL A 406 -19.88 8.80 -5.40
C VAL A 406 -18.54 9.32 -5.91
N ARG A 407 -17.82 8.50 -6.69
CA ARG A 407 -16.48 8.84 -7.18
C ARG A 407 -16.18 8.13 -8.49
N THR A 408 -15.47 8.84 -9.37
CA THR A 408 -14.82 8.27 -10.55
C THR A 408 -13.37 8.71 -10.57
N THR A 409 -12.44 7.76 -10.77
CA THR A 409 -11.01 8.02 -10.96
C THR A 409 -10.40 6.98 -11.90
N LYS A 410 -9.11 7.13 -12.23
CA LYS A 410 -8.32 6.13 -12.95
C LYS A 410 -7.32 5.48 -11.99
N GLY A 411 -7.00 4.21 -12.21
CA GLY A 411 -5.91 3.56 -11.49
C GLY A 411 -4.55 4.01 -12.03
N ILE A 412 -3.64 4.42 -11.15
CA ILE A 412 -2.28 4.88 -11.52
C ILE A 412 -1.16 3.97 -11.06
N GLY A 413 -1.36 3.23 -9.97
CA GLY A 413 -0.39 2.30 -9.44
C GLY A 413 -1.03 0.99 -9.03
N MET A 414 -0.19 0.06 -8.59
CA MET A 414 -0.67 -1.28 -8.30
C MET A 414 -1.59 -1.27 -7.05
N LEU A 415 -1.48 -0.27 -6.15
CA LEU A 415 -2.41 -0.01 -5.04
C LEU A 415 -2.85 1.45 -5.13
N GLN A 416 -4.12 1.72 -4.87
CA GLN A 416 -4.62 3.09 -4.79
C GLN A 416 -5.81 3.17 -3.83
N LYS A 417 -5.76 4.17 -2.94
CA LYS A 417 -6.89 4.50 -2.07
C LYS A 417 -7.95 5.29 -2.81
N VAL A 418 -9.20 5.01 -2.46
CA VAL A 418 -10.41 5.59 -3.02
C VAL A 418 -11.35 5.90 -1.86
N TYR A 419 -11.67 7.17 -1.67
CA TYR A 419 -12.53 7.61 -0.58
C TYR A 419 -13.97 7.74 -1.06
N THR A 420 -14.85 7.59 -0.09
CA THR A 420 -16.30 7.59 -0.30
C THR A 420 -17.00 8.73 0.43
N GLY A 421 -16.30 9.51 1.27
CA GLY A 421 -16.94 10.58 2.04
C GLY A 421 -17.55 10.14 3.37
N ALA A 422 -18.00 8.89 3.46
CA ALA A 422 -18.78 8.40 4.60
C ALA A 422 -18.66 6.89 4.83
N LYS A 423 -19.03 6.46 6.03
CA LYS A 423 -19.27 5.05 6.35
C LYS A 423 -20.50 4.53 5.61
N GLY A 424 -20.54 3.23 5.33
CA GLY A 424 -21.68 2.59 4.65
C GLY A 424 -21.29 1.53 3.63
N MET A 425 -22.29 1.02 2.92
CA MET A 425 -22.10 0.05 1.84
C MET A 425 -21.84 0.73 0.50
N TYR A 426 -20.84 0.21 -0.20
CA TYR A 426 -20.41 0.68 -1.51
C TYR A 426 -20.23 -0.48 -2.49
N VAL A 427 -20.48 -0.19 -3.75
CA VAL A 427 -20.10 -1.06 -4.88
C VAL A 427 -18.96 -0.38 -5.62
N VAL A 428 -17.82 -1.06 -5.73
CA VAL A 428 -16.66 -0.57 -6.48
C VAL A 428 -16.59 -1.34 -7.77
N LYS A 429 -16.59 -0.62 -8.90
CA LYS A 429 -16.43 -1.19 -10.24
C LYS A 429 -15.06 -0.84 -10.79
N ILE A 430 -14.32 -1.85 -11.23
CA ILE A 430 -13.02 -1.71 -11.91
C ILE A 430 -13.10 -2.48 -13.22
N GLY A 431 -13.14 -1.75 -14.34
CA GLY A 431 -13.46 -2.35 -15.64
C GLY A 431 -14.79 -3.12 -15.61
N ASN A 432 -14.73 -4.43 -15.85
CA ASN A 432 -15.91 -5.30 -15.90
C ASN A 432 -16.20 -6.07 -14.60
N ARG A 433 -15.42 -5.85 -13.53
CA ARG A 433 -15.60 -6.50 -12.23
C ARG A 433 -16.17 -5.53 -11.20
N ALA A 434 -16.91 -6.06 -10.23
CA ALA A 434 -17.49 -5.30 -9.15
C ALA A 434 -17.30 -6.00 -7.80
N TRP A 435 -17.09 -5.21 -6.74
CA TRP A 435 -16.95 -5.67 -5.36
C TRP A 435 -17.90 -4.88 -4.46
N THR A 436 -18.61 -5.59 -3.60
CA THR A 436 -19.42 -4.98 -2.54
C THR A 436 -18.59 -4.91 -1.27
N MET A 437 -18.59 -3.76 -0.61
CA MET A 437 -17.81 -3.54 0.61
C MET A 437 -18.53 -2.62 1.59
N ASN A 438 -18.26 -2.85 2.87
CA ASN A 438 -18.85 -2.08 3.96
C ASN A 438 -17.75 -1.38 4.75
N ILE A 439 -17.79 -0.05 4.75
CA ILE A 439 -16.90 0.79 5.55
C ILE A 439 -17.58 1.03 6.90
N LYS A 440 -17.00 0.44 7.96
CA LYS A 440 -17.58 0.43 9.32
C LYS A 440 -17.24 1.66 10.15
#